data_AF-A0AAD5C438-F1
#
_entry.id   AF-A0AAD5C438-F1
#
_cell.length_a   1.000
_cell.length_b   1.000
_cell.length_c   1.000
_cell.angle_alpha   90.00
_cell.angle_beta   90.00
_cell.angle_gamma   90.00
#
_symmetry.space_group_name_H-M   'P 1'
#
loop_
_entity.id
_entity.type
_entity.pdbx_description
1 polymer ?
#
loop_
_entity_poly.entity_id
_entity_poly.type
_entity_poly.pdbx_seq_one_letter_code
_entity_poly.pdbx_strand_id
1 'polypeptide(L)'
;MLRWKRFALVAAMCIVAVRAVIVQLAFYLHIQTFVYGRLAVFPKPVIFATGFMSFFSVVIALFKDIPDIVGDKIFGIQSFTVSLGQKRVFWICILLLEVAYGAAILVGASSPFLWSRYITICGHVILGLILWWRAKSTDLGSKSAITSFYMFIWQLFYAEYLLIPLVR
;
A
#
# COMPACT_ATOMS: atom_id res chain seq x y z
N MET A 1 -16.63 -24.11 -14.46
CA MET A 1 -15.78 -22.90 -14.32
C MET A 1 -16.08 -22.25 -12.97
N LEU A 2 -15.07 -22.07 -12.12
CA LEU A 2 -15.25 -21.66 -10.72
C LEU A 2 -15.80 -20.22 -10.61
N ARG A 3 -16.98 -20.06 -10.00
CA ARG A 3 -17.74 -18.79 -9.82
C ARG A 3 -17.09 -17.76 -8.87
N TRP A 4 -15.80 -17.92 -8.56
CA TRP A 4 -15.13 -17.17 -7.49
C TRP A 4 -14.73 -15.74 -7.89
N LYS A 5 -14.83 -15.39 -9.17
CA LYS A 5 -14.46 -14.06 -9.69
C LYS A 5 -15.36 -12.91 -9.21
N ARG A 6 -16.56 -13.20 -8.69
CA ARG A 6 -17.41 -12.23 -7.96
C ARG A 6 -16.83 -11.82 -6.59
N PHE A 7 -15.84 -12.58 -6.09
CA PHE A 7 -15.17 -12.31 -4.81
C PHE A 7 -13.96 -11.37 -4.95
N ALA A 8 -13.81 -10.61 -6.04
CA ALA A 8 -12.71 -9.64 -6.18
C ALA A 8 -12.66 -8.63 -5.00
N LEU A 9 -13.82 -8.18 -4.54
CA LEU A 9 -13.96 -7.37 -3.32
C LEU A 9 -13.55 -8.14 -2.07
N VAL A 10 -13.90 -9.43 -1.96
CA VAL A 10 -13.49 -10.27 -0.83
C VAL A 10 -11.97 -10.51 -0.86
N ALA A 11 -11.36 -10.65 -2.03
CA ALA A 11 -9.91 -10.75 -2.18
C ALA A 11 -9.22 -9.44 -1.74
N ALA A 12 -9.76 -8.28 -2.13
CA ALA A 12 -9.28 -6.98 -1.65
C ALA A 12 -9.44 -6.85 -0.12
N MET A 13 -10.60 -7.23 0.43
CA MET A 13 -10.85 -7.24 1.87
C MET A 13 -9.92 -8.20 2.60
N CYS A 14 -9.63 -9.38 2.05
CA CYS A 14 -8.65 -10.32 2.60
C CYS A 14 -7.23 -9.72 2.61
N ILE A 15 -6.81 -9.07 1.51
CA ILE A 15 -5.48 -8.44 1.46
C ILE A 15 -5.37 -7.37 2.56
N VAL A 16 -6.36 -6.49 2.68
CA VAL A 16 -6.37 -5.44 3.70
C VAL A 16 -6.45 -6.03 5.12
N ALA A 17 -7.41 -6.91 5.37
CA ALA A 17 -7.60 -7.51 6.70
C ALA A 17 -6.39 -8.31 7.15
N VAL A 18 -5.86 -9.19 6.30
CA VAL A 18 -4.76 -10.08 6.66
C VAL A 18 -3.44 -9.31 6.72
N ARG A 19 -3.02 -8.65 5.63
CA ARG A 19 -1.67 -8.04 5.60
C ARG A 19 -1.57 -6.79 6.44
N ALA A 20 -2.63 -5.99 6.50
CA ALA A 20 -2.51 -4.65 7.02
C ALA A 20 -2.98 -4.51 8.48
N VAL A 21 -4.00 -5.28 8.85
CA VAL A 21 -4.58 -5.23 10.20
C VAL A 21 -4.09 -6.40 11.04
N ILE A 22 -4.34 -7.64 10.59
CA ILE A 22 -4.05 -8.84 11.38
C ILE A 22 -2.56 -8.98 11.59
N VAL A 23 -1.75 -9.01 10.53
CA VAL A 23 -0.29 -9.16 10.66
C VAL A 23 0.26 -8.05 11.56
N GLN A 24 -0.05 -6.79 11.28
CA GLN A 24 0.55 -5.66 12.01
C GLN A 24 0.18 -5.65 13.50
N LEU A 25 -1.11 -5.81 13.82
CA LEU A 25 -1.59 -5.77 15.21
C LEU A 25 -1.29 -7.07 15.95
N ALA A 26 -1.41 -8.23 15.32
CA ALA A 26 -1.16 -9.51 15.98
C ALA A 26 0.31 -9.66 16.38
N PHE A 27 1.26 -9.28 15.51
CA PHE A 27 2.67 -9.30 15.87
C PHE A 27 2.97 -8.33 17.02
N TYR A 28 2.42 -7.12 16.97
CA TYR A 28 2.59 -6.15 18.06
C TYR A 28 2.02 -6.67 19.39
N LEU A 29 0.77 -7.14 19.39
CA LEU A 29 0.10 -7.69 20.57
C LEU A 29 0.82 -8.93 21.10
N HIS A 30 1.32 -9.81 20.21
CA HIS A 30 2.05 -10.99 20.62
C HIS A 30 3.34 -10.62 21.36
N ILE A 31 4.12 -9.70 20.81
CA ILE A 31 5.36 -9.23 21.44
C ILE A 31 5.06 -8.48 22.76
N GLN A 32 4.06 -7.60 22.80
CA GLN A 32 3.74 -6.88 24.04
C GLN A 32 3.27 -7.81 25.15
N THR A 33 2.33 -8.72 24.84
CA THR A 33 1.68 -9.56 25.85
C THR A 33 2.54 -10.74 26.26
N PHE A 34 3.12 -11.48 25.30
CA PHE A 34 3.79 -12.76 25.59
C PHE A 34 5.30 -12.64 25.78
N VAL A 35 5.95 -11.63 25.18
CA VAL A 35 7.41 -11.44 25.34
C VAL A 35 7.70 -10.43 26.45
N TYR A 36 7.01 -9.28 26.45
CA TYR A 36 7.25 -8.22 27.43
C TYR A 36 6.33 -8.24 28.65
N GLY A 37 5.25 -9.03 28.64
CA GLY A 37 4.29 -9.10 29.75
C GLY A 37 3.55 -7.79 30.03
N ARG A 38 3.40 -6.93 29.02
CA ARG A 38 2.80 -5.59 29.15
C ARG A 38 1.36 -5.59 28.60
N LEU A 39 0.54 -4.71 29.17
CA LEU A 39 -0.78 -4.43 28.62
C LEU A 39 -0.67 -3.82 27.22
N ALA A 40 -1.58 -4.27 26.34
CA ALA A 40 -1.68 -3.79 24.97
C ALA A 40 -2.16 -2.34 24.92
N VAL A 41 -1.21 -1.40 24.90
CA VAL A 41 -1.48 0.01 24.54
C VAL A 41 -1.10 0.21 23.09
N PHE A 42 -1.86 1.00 22.32
CA PHE A 42 -1.53 1.32 20.93
C PHE A 42 -0.83 2.68 20.85
N PRO A 43 0.51 2.72 20.81
CA PRO A 43 1.24 3.99 20.70
C PRO A 43 1.05 4.59 19.30
N LYS A 44 1.24 5.91 19.19
CA LYS A 44 1.07 6.66 17.93
C LYS A 44 1.80 6.02 16.73
N PRO A 45 3.05 5.52 16.85
CA PRO A 45 3.74 4.86 15.73
C PRO A 45 3.05 3.58 15.25
N VAL A 46 2.44 2.79 16.15
CA VAL A 46 1.72 1.57 15.77
C VAL A 46 0.41 1.91 15.06
N ILE A 47 -0.31 2.91 15.54
CA ILE A 47 -1.53 3.41 14.88
C ILE A 47 -1.20 3.93 13.48
N PHE A 48 -0.15 4.76 13.36
CA PHE A 48 0.34 5.26 12.09
C PHE A 48 0.75 4.13 11.14
N ALA A 49 1.59 3.19 11.59
CA ALA A 49 2.02 2.04 10.81
C ALA A 49 0.84 1.22 10.28
N THR A 50 -0.13 0.93 11.15
CA THR A 50 -1.32 0.15 10.79
C THR A 50 -2.16 0.88 9.76
N GLY A 51 -2.41 2.18 9.95
CA GLY A 51 -3.16 3.00 8.99
C GLY A 51 -2.46 3.12 7.64
N PHE A 52 -1.17 3.40 7.64
CA PHE A 52 -0.37 3.56 6.43
C PHE A 52 -0.30 2.25 5.63
N MET A 53 0.01 1.13 6.28
CA MET A 53 0.06 -0.18 5.61
C MET A 53 -1.31 -0.66 5.13
N SER A 54 -2.39 -0.28 5.82
CA SER A 54 -3.77 -0.53 5.39
C SER A 54 -4.10 0.21 4.11
N PHE A 55 -3.72 1.48 4.06
CA PHE A 55 -3.91 2.30 2.87
C PHE A 55 -3.10 1.76 1.66
N PHE A 56 -1.83 1.40 1.87
CA PHE A 56 -1.01 0.79 0.83
C PHE A 56 -1.60 -0.53 0.30
N SER A 57 -2.15 -1.35 1.20
CA SER A 57 -2.83 -2.61 0.86
C SER A 57 -4.07 -2.40 -0.01
N VAL A 58 -4.84 -1.33 0.22
CA VAL A 58 -5.96 -0.94 -0.66
C VAL A 58 -5.46 -0.61 -2.06
N VAL A 59 -4.37 0.16 -2.18
CA VAL A 59 -3.81 0.50 -3.49
C VAL A 59 -3.33 -0.75 -4.23
N ILE A 60 -2.61 -1.66 -3.55
CA ILE A 60 -2.20 -2.94 -4.14
C ILE A 60 -3.42 -3.73 -4.64
N ALA A 61 -4.49 -3.77 -3.86
CA ALA A 61 -5.71 -4.46 -4.22
C ALA A 61 -6.42 -3.84 -5.43
N LEU A 62 -6.38 -2.52 -5.60
CA LEU A 62 -6.89 -1.84 -6.80
C LEU A 62 -5.98 -2.09 -8.00
N PHE A 63 -4.67 -2.04 -7.79
CA PHE A 63 -3.69 -2.14 -8.86
C PHE A 63 -3.62 -3.54 -9.48
N LYS A 64 -3.90 -4.59 -8.69
CA LYS A 64 -3.94 -5.97 -9.19
C LYS A 64 -4.96 -6.17 -10.31
N ASP A 65 -6.05 -5.40 -10.30
CA ASP A 65 -7.14 -5.52 -11.27
C ASP A 65 -6.83 -4.76 -12.58
N ILE A 66 -5.77 -3.95 -12.64
CA ILE A 66 -5.36 -3.22 -13.84
C ILE A 66 -4.89 -4.16 -14.97
N PRO A 67 -3.89 -5.05 -14.76
CA PRO A 67 -3.44 -5.98 -15.80
C PRO A 67 -4.49 -7.03 -16.19
N ASP A 68 -5.52 -7.22 -15.36
CA ASP A 68 -6.58 -8.22 -15.56
C ASP A 68 -7.81 -7.70 -16.32
N ILE A 69 -7.83 -6.41 -16.69
CA ILE A 69 -8.99 -5.74 -17.32
C ILE A 69 -9.56 -6.48 -18.54
N VAL A 70 -8.71 -7.04 -19.41
CA VAL A 70 -9.15 -7.76 -20.61
C VAL A 70 -9.87 -9.06 -20.22
N GLY A 71 -9.32 -9.79 -19.26
CA GLY A 71 -9.95 -10.99 -18.74
C GLY A 71 -11.28 -10.64 -18.06
N ASP A 72 -11.30 -9.60 -17.24
CA ASP A 72 -12.52 -9.17 -16.55
C ASP A 72 -13.65 -8.79 -17.52
N LYS A 73 -13.34 -8.08 -18.62
CA LYS A 73 -14.32 -7.78 -19.67
C LYS A 73 -14.87 -9.04 -20.33
N ILE A 74 -14.00 -9.98 -20.72
CA ILE A 74 -14.42 -11.23 -21.37
C ILE A 74 -15.35 -12.06 -20.46
N PHE A 75 -15.07 -12.08 -19.17
CA PHE A 75 -15.86 -12.83 -18.18
C PHE A 75 -17.01 -12.01 -17.55
N GLY A 76 -17.30 -10.80 -18.05
CA GLY A 76 -18.41 -9.97 -17.58
C GLY A 76 -18.26 -9.44 -16.15
N ILE A 77 -17.03 -9.30 -15.65
CA ILE A 77 -16.75 -8.84 -14.28
C ILE A 77 -16.67 -7.32 -14.27
N GLN A 78 -17.48 -6.69 -13.42
CA GLN A 78 -17.50 -5.25 -13.22
C GLN A 78 -16.49 -4.83 -12.14
N SER A 79 -15.18 -4.87 -12.46
CA SER A 79 -14.14 -4.33 -11.59
C SER A 79 -14.02 -2.80 -11.74
N PHE A 80 -13.38 -2.14 -10.77
CA PHE A 80 -13.19 -0.68 -10.79
C PHE A 80 -12.40 -0.22 -12.03
N THR A 81 -11.44 -1.04 -12.47
CA THR A 81 -10.67 -0.84 -13.71
C THR A 81 -11.54 -0.99 -14.95
N VAL A 82 -12.51 -1.92 -14.96
CA VAL A 82 -13.45 -2.09 -16.08
C VAL A 82 -14.41 -0.89 -16.18
N SER A 83 -14.88 -0.35 -15.05
CA SER A 83 -15.85 0.75 -15.04
C SER A 83 -15.24 2.12 -15.33
N LEU A 84 -14.08 2.45 -14.74
CA LEU A 84 -13.43 3.76 -14.92
C LEU A 84 -12.36 3.78 -16.01
N GLY A 85 -11.85 2.61 -16.40
CA GLY A 85 -10.79 2.45 -17.37
C GLY A 85 -9.40 2.43 -16.74
N GLN A 86 -8.53 1.64 -17.37
CA GLN A 86 -7.16 1.34 -16.93
C GLN A 86 -6.32 2.58 -16.60
N LYS A 87 -6.28 3.57 -17.50
CA LYS A 87 -5.48 4.79 -17.32
C LYS A 87 -5.93 5.62 -16.12
N ARG A 88 -7.24 5.73 -15.89
CA ARG A 88 -7.77 6.49 -14.76
C ARG A 88 -7.45 5.80 -13.44
N VAL A 89 -7.68 4.48 -13.35
CA VAL A 89 -7.39 3.71 -12.14
C VAL A 89 -5.90 3.71 -11.80
N PHE A 90 -5.02 3.60 -12.80
CA PHE A 90 -3.57 3.74 -12.62
C PHE A 90 -3.23 5.06 -11.91
N TRP A 91 -3.65 6.20 -12.47
CA TRP A 91 -3.32 7.51 -11.89
C TRP A 91 -3.98 7.77 -10.54
N ILE A 92 -5.19 7.24 -10.30
CA ILE A 92 -5.82 7.28 -8.97
C ILE A 92 -4.93 6.55 -7.95
N CYS A 93 -4.43 5.36 -8.29
CA CYS A 93 -3.55 4.60 -7.40
C CYS A 93 -2.25 5.36 -7.10
N ILE A 94 -1.63 5.97 -8.12
CA ILE A 94 -0.43 6.80 -7.92
C ILE A 94 -0.73 7.97 -6.98
N LEU A 95 -1.81 8.71 -7.24
CA LEU A 95 -2.20 9.86 -6.41
C LEU A 95 -2.46 9.45 -4.96
N LEU A 96 -3.13 8.31 -4.74
CA LEU A 96 -3.35 7.78 -3.40
C LEU A 96 -2.00 7.53 -2.70
N LEU A 97 -1.06 6.85 -3.35
CA LEU A 97 0.27 6.60 -2.77
C LEU A 97 1.06 7.89 -2.50
N GLU A 98 1.02 8.87 -3.40
CA GLU A 98 1.64 10.18 -3.17
C GLU A 98 1.04 10.91 -1.96
N VAL A 99 -0.27 10.83 -1.77
CA VAL A 99 -0.96 11.38 -0.59
C VAL A 99 -0.52 10.65 0.68
N ALA A 100 -0.38 9.33 0.64
CA ALA A 100 0.14 8.55 1.76
C ALA A 100 1.58 8.99 2.11
N TYR A 101 2.45 9.15 1.10
CA TYR A 101 3.80 9.66 1.30
C TYR A 101 3.82 11.07 1.87
N GLY A 102 2.98 11.97 1.37
CA GLY A 102 2.79 13.30 1.94
C GLY A 102 2.38 13.26 3.41
N ALA A 103 1.44 12.40 3.78
CA ALA A 103 1.04 12.21 5.17
C ALA A 103 2.19 11.69 6.04
N ALA A 104 2.97 10.74 5.55
CA ALA A 104 4.15 10.23 6.26
C ALA A 104 5.22 11.31 6.48
N ILE A 105 5.45 12.16 5.48
CA ILE A 105 6.36 13.31 5.58
C ILE A 105 5.88 14.28 6.66
N LEU A 106 4.58 14.61 6.70
CA LEU A 106 4.00 15.49 7.72
C LEU A 106 4.12 14.90 9.13
N VAL A 107 3.86 13.60 9.29
CA VAL A 107 4.06 12.88 10.56
C VAL A 107 5.53 12.93 10.96
N GLY A 108 6.46 12.64 10.05
CA GLY A 108 7.90 12.72 10.31
C GLY A 108 8.37 14.12 10.70
N ALA A 109 7.84 15.15 10.06
CA ALA A 109 8.14 16.56 10.38
C ALA A 109 7.72 16.95 11.80
N SER A 110 6.66 16.32 12.32
CA SER A 110 6.19 16.53 13.70
C SER A 110 7.02 15.81 14.77
N SER A 111 7.95 14.92 14.37
CA SER A 111 8.80 14.17 15.30
C SER A 111 9.72 15.10 16.09
N PRO A 112 9.85 14.94 17.42
CA PRO A 112 10.82 15.69 18.23
C PRO A 112 12.25 15.19 18.03
N PHE A 113 12.45 14.00 17.46
CA PHE A 113 13.77 13.40 17.28
C PHE A 113 14.34 13.75 15.90
N LEU A 114 15.46 14.49 15.86
CA LEU A 114 16.06 14.93 14.60
C LEU A 114 16.41 13.78 13.66
N TRP A 115 17.00 12.69 14.18
CA TRP A 115 17.38 11.54 13.37
C TRP A 115 16.16 10.88 12.70
N SER A 116 15.07 10.69 13.45
CA SER A 116 13.82 10.10 12.94
C SER A 116 13.19 11.04 11.91
N ARG A 117 13.12 12.33 12.23
CA ARG A 117 12.62 13.37 11.32
C ARG A 117 13.33 13.34 9.96
N TYR A 118 14.66 13.38 9.93
CA TYR A 118 15.41 13.37 8.68
C TYR A 118 15.23 12.07 7.91
N ILE A 119 15.31 10.91 8.57
CA ILE A 119 15.15 9.61 7.92
C ILE A 119 13.74 9.47 7.33
N THR A 120 12.71 9.79 8.11
CA THR A 120 11.32 9.72 7.66
C THR A 120 11.05 10.67 6.50
N ILE A 121 11.45 11.94 6.59
CA ILE A 121 11.19 12.90 5.52
C ILE A 121 11.96 12.50 4.26
N CYS A 122 13.28 12.33 4.35
CA CYS A 122 14.10 12.03 3.18
C CYS A 122 13.70 10.68 2.55
N GLY A 123 13.45 9.65 3.37
CA GLY A 123 13.06 8.33 2.90
C GLY A 123 11.76 8.37 2.09
N HIS A 124 10.69 8.95 2.64
CA HIS A 124 9.40 8.99 1.94
C HIS A 124 9.41 9.97 0.76
N VAL A 125 10.17 11.08 0.81
CA VAL A 125 10.37 11.96 -0.36
C VAL A 125 11.06 11.19 -1.49
N ILE A 126 12.14 10.46 -1.20
CA ILE A 126 12.85 9.67 -2.22
C ILE A 126 11.92 8.61 -2.82
N LEU A 127 11.19 7.86 -2.00
CA LEU A 127 10.28 6.83 -2.48
C LEU A 127 9.14 7.41 -3.32
N GLY A 128 8.55 8.53 -2.90
CA GLY A 128 7.54 9.26 -3.68
C GLY A 128 8.09 9.76 -5.02
N LEU A 129 9.28 10.36 -5.04
CA LEU A 129 9.90 10.79 -6.30
C LEU A 129 10.18 9.62 -7.25
N ILE A 130 10.68 8.49 -6.74
CA ILE A 130 10.90 7.28 -7.55
C ILE A 130 9.55 6.75 -8.08
N LEU A 131 8.52 6.70 -7.24
CA LEU A 131 7.16 6.30 -7.63
C LEU A 131 6.65 7.18 -8.78
N TRP A 132 6.68 8.49 -8.61
CA TRP A 132 6.21 9.46 -9.60
C TRP A 132 6.97 9.35 -10.92
N TRP A 133 8.30 9.27 -10.85
CA TRP A 133 9.16 9.16 -12.02
C TRP A 133 8.86 7.88 -12.81
N ARG A 134 8.81 6.74 -12.11
CA ARG A 134 8.53 5.44 -12.73
C ARG A 134 7.11 5.36 -13.26
N ALA A 135 6.14 6.01 -12.60
CA ALA A 135 4.76 6.07 -13.06
C ALA A 135 4.65 6.82 -14.40
N LYS A 136 5.35 7.95 -14.55
CA LYS A 136 5.39 8.72 -15.81
C LYS A 136 6.05 7.95 -16.96
N SER A 137 7.06 7.13 -16.67
CA SER A 137 7.77 6.34 -17.69
C SER A 137 7.08 5.03 -18.04
N THR A 138 5.98 4.66 -17.36
CA THR A 138 5.31 3.38 -17.59
C THR A 138 4.40 3.45 -18.82
N ASP A 139 4.65 2.57 -19.79
CA ASP A 139 3.77 2.40 -20.94
C ASP A 139 2.49 1.66 -20.53
N LEU A 140 1.36 2.37 -20.52
CA LEU A 140 0.06 1.82 -20.19
C LEU A 140 -0.56 1.01 -21.36
N GLY A 141 0.03 1.03 -22.55
CA GLY A 141 -0.37 0.13 -23.64
C GLY A 141 0.14 -1.30 -23.43
N SER A 142 1.24 -1.47 -22.69
CA SER A 142 1.89 -2.75 -22.48
C SER A 142 1.46 -3.43 -21.19
N LYS A 143 0.79 -4.59 -21.29
CA LYS A 143 0.43 -5.43 -20.14
C LYS A 143 1.67 -5.81 -19.31
N SER A 144 2.78 -6.12 -19.97
CA SER A 144 4.04 -6.45 -19.31
C SER A 144 4.59 -5.29 -18.49
N ALA A 145 4.57 -4.07 -19.03
CA ALA A 145 5.00 -2.87 -18.30
C ALA A 145 4.13 -2.60 -17.07
N ILE A 146 2.81 -2.75 -17.18
CA ILE A 146 1.87 -2.60 -16.05
C ILE A 146 2.12 -3.67 -14.98
N THR A 147 2.31 -4.93 -15.38
CA THR A 147 2.63 -6.01 -14.43
C THR A 147 3.98 -5.76 -13.74
N SER A 148 4.99 -5.29 -14.47
CA SER A 148 6.27 -4.89 -13.88
C SER A 148 6.10 -3.75 -12.87
N PHE A 149 5.28 -2.74 -13.19
CA PHE A 149 4.98 -1.64 -12.29
C PHE A 149 4.20 -2.10 -11.05
N TYR A 150 3.26 -3.04 -11.20
CA TYR A 150 2.57 -3.67 -10.07
C TYR A 150 3.54 -4.37 -9.12
N MET A 151 4.52 -5.12 -9.65
CA MET A 151 5.56 -5.72 -8.82
C MET A 151 6.46 -4.67 -8.15
N PHE A 152 6.70 -3.53 -8.83
CA PHE A 152 7.40 -2.40 -8.22
C PHE A 152 6.63 -1.77 -7.04
N ILE A 153 5.30 -1.67 -7.11
CA ILE A 153 4.48 -1.25 -5.95
C ILE A 153 4.67 -2.21 -4.76
N TRP A 154 4.76 -3.51 -5.00
CA TRP A 154 5.10 -4.47 -3.94
C TRP A 154 6.48 -4.22 -3.36
N GLN A 155 7.48 -3.87 -4.18
CA GLN A 155 8.81 -3.52 -3.68
C GLN A 155 8.78 -2.28 -2.77
N LEU A 156 8.01 -1.25 -3.16
CA LEU A 156 7.78 -0.09 -2.30
C LEU A 156 7.14 -0.50 -0.98
N PHE A 157 6.06 -1.30 -1.00
CA PHE A 157 5.41 -1.82 0.22
C PHE A 157 6.39 -2.51 1.17
N TYR A 158 7.33 -3.31 0.63
CA TYR A 158 8.35 -3.95 1.46
C TYR A 158 9.42 -2.98 1.96
N ALA A 159 9.76 -1.95 1.19
CA ALA A 159 10.64 -0.88 1.66
C ALA A 159 10.03 -0.13 2.86
N GLU A 160 8.70 0.03 2.90
CA GLU A 160 8.00 0.66 4.03
C GLU A 160 8.17 -0.11 5.34
N TYR A 161 8.26 -1.45 5.30
CA TYR A 161 8.54 -2.24 6.49
C TYR A 161 9.91 -1.92 7.12
N LEU A 162 10.85 -1.37 6.34
CA LEU A 162 12.14 -0.90 6.84
C LEU A 162 12.06 0.54 7.38
N LEU A 163 11.25 1.39 6.75
CA LEU A 163 11.20 2.82 7.03
C LEU A 163 10.23 3.19 8.17
N ILE A 164 9.05 2.58 8.21
CA ILE A 164 7.99 2.86 9.20
C ILE A 164 8.45 2.66 10.65
N PRO A 165 9.23 1.61 11.01
CA PRO A 165 9.72 1.44 12.38
C PRO A 165 10.60 2.59 12.89
N LEU A 166 11.15 3.40 11.99
CA LEU A 166 12.00 4.55 12.29
C LEU A 166 11.20 5.84 12.53
N VAL A 167 9.88 5.82 12.32
CA VAL A 167 8.99 6.96 12.61
C VAL A 167 8.74 7.03 14.12
N ARG A 168 9.11 8.15 14.75
CA ARG A 168 9.05 8.36 16.20
C ARG A 168 8.31 9.63 16.60
#